data_AF-A0A1Q7DNM1-F1
#
_entry.id   AF-A0A1Q7DNM1-F1
#
_cell.length_a   1.000
_cell.length_b   1.000
_cell.length_c   1.000
_cell.angle_alpha   90.00
_cell.angle_beta   90.00
_cell.angle_gamma   90.00
#
_symmetry.space_group_name_H-M   'P 1'
#
loop_
_entity.id
_entity.type
_entity.pdbx_description
1 polymer ?
#
loop_
_entity_poly.entity_id
_entity_poly.type
_entity_poly.pdbx_seq_one_letter_code
_entity_poly.pdbx_strand_id
1 'polypeptide(L)'
;MARELRWWLAAVLLACGAVAVAYLPPRGAEQQPGLGDAPIRQTPARLRAQGLAAQWRAANLALRLPEYRQRLQPELLRRRERDEPGPALLIESSESLVPLVRERVRPVLDEVSRQLGLGVTKVSVGLVVDPRRHVSAKAAATPSQDFASPAYLFPDSSDRTTCVALIPAWQWTRTPAGMAPATMEYWLRTGLGPCAFYAVYGAPGRGVREWLARRGYDLARVPLWDRDRAERPQDSFLMYQDGTRWWWRGVYQFPVTAIGCLAGRTTSCRAAVLAGADEWTGDSLPRFLDSDPRAWWRGQRLLFSDRYLADVVREVGHDRFLRFWSSTEPVDTALATALKTPVGEWTERWQRRLVPRLPLGPAAPLSATLLGLLLGGGAVMVIALGATRRQVG
;
A
#
# COMPACT_ATOMS: atom_id res chain seq x y z
N MET A 1 -22.55 -56.80 -8.70
CA MET A 1 -23.09 -55.44 -8.42
C MET A 1 -22.11 -54.50 -7.69
N ALA A 2 -21.41 -54.90 -6.61
CA ALA A 2 -20.49 -53.98 -5.89
C ALA A 2 -19.18 -53.61 -6.63
N ARG A 3 -18.72 -54.47 -7.54
CA ARG A 3 -17.45 -54.27 -8.27
C ARG A 3 -17.56 -53.19 -9.36
N GLU A 4 -18.69 -53.10 -10.06
CA GLU A 4 -18.92 -52.07 -11.09
C GLU A 4 -19.25 -50.69 -10.52
N LEU A 5 -19.95 -50.61 -9.39
CA LEU A 5 -20.21 -49.33 -8.73
C LEU A 5 -18.90 -48.64 -8.28
N ARG A 6 -17.90 -49.45 -7.86
CA ARG A 6 -16.55 -48.96 -7.54
C ARG A 6 -15.82 -48.40 -8.75
N TRP A 7 -15.98 -49.00 -9.93
CA TRP A 7 -15.39 -48.48 -11.18
C TRP A 7 -16.03 -47.15 -11.61
N TRP A 8 -17.34 -47.00 -11.45
CA TRP A 8 -18.04 -45.75 -11.77
C TRP A 8 -17.74 -44.61 -10.80
N LEU A 9 -17.66 -44.88 -9.49
CA LEU A 9 -17.20 -43.89 -8.50
C LEU A 9 -15.74 -43.49 -8.74
N ALA A 10 -14.88 -44.44 -9.13
CA ALA A 10 -13.51 -44.14 -9.51
C ALA A 10 -13.44 -43.27 -10.78
N ALA A 11 -14.31 -43.52 -11.77
CA ALA A 11 -14.38 -42.72 -13.00
C ALA A 11 -14.90 -41.29 -12.74
N VAL A 12 -15.89 -41.11 -11.85
CA VAL A 12 -16.39 -39.79 -11.45
C VAL A 12 -15.34 -39.02 -10.64
N LEU A 13 -14.65 -39.68 -9.71
CA LEU A 13 -13.53 -39.08 -8.99
C LEU A 13 -12.37 -38.72 -9.92
N LEU A 14 -12.10 -39.53 -10.95
CA LEU A 14 -11.12 -39.22 -12.00
C LEU A 14 -11.54 -38.02 -12.85
N ALA A 15 -12.84 -37.90 -13.18
CA ALA A 15 -13.36 -36.78 -13.96
C ALA A 15 -13.39 -35.47 -13.16
N CYS A 16 -13.86 -35.50 -11.90
CA CYS A 16 -13.75 -34.36 -10.98
C CYS A 16 -12.28 -34.01 -10.72
N GLY A 17 -11.41 -35.01 -10.61
CA GLY A 17 -9.97 -34.85 -10.54
C GLY A 17 -9.40 -34.17 -11.79
N ALA A 18 -9.83 -34.56 -12.99
CA ALA A 18 -9.40 -33.96 -14.25
C ALA A 18 -9.88 -32.50 -14.40
N VAL A 19 -11.11 -32.18 -13.99
CA VAL A 19 -11.61 -30.80 -13.96
C VAL A 19 -10.87 -29.97 -12.91
N ALA A 20 -10.61 -30.52 -11.72
CA ALA A 20 -9.78 -29.88 -10.73
C ALA A 20 -8.34 -29.67 -11.24
N VAL A 21 -7.77 -30.62 -12.01
CA VAL A 21 -6.45 -30.50 -12.65
C VAL A 21 -6.45 -29.47 -13.79
N ALA A 22 -7.54 -29.33 -14.53
CA ALA A 22 -7.70 -28.32 -15.58
C ALA A 22 -7.89 -26.90 -15.03
N TYR A 23 -8.50 -26.77 -13.84
CA TYR A 23 -8.63 -25.51 -13.10
C TYR A 23 -7.46 -25.23 -12.14
N LEU A 24 -6.64 -26.23 -11.83
CA LEU A 24 -5.34 -26.03 -11.23
C LEU A 24 -4.44 -25.39 -12.30
N PRO A 25 -3.67 -24.33 -11.98
CA PRO A 25 -2.70 -23.78 -12.92
C PRO A 25 -1.79 -24.92 -13.39
N PRO A 26 -1.49 -25.03 -14.70
CA PRO A 26 -0.79 -26.18 -15.27
C PRO A 26 0.50 -26.44 -14.49
N ARG A 27 0.56 -27.56 -13.77
CA ARG A 27 1.80 -28.05 -13.19
C ARG A 27 2.66 -28.54 -14.34
N GLY A 28 3.77 -27.86 -14.61
CA GLY A 28 4.74 -28.31 -15.61
C GLY A 28 4.85 -27.45 -16.87
N ALA A 29 4.47 -26.17 -16.84
CA ALA A 29 5.34 -25.24 -17.55
C ALA A 29 6.70 -25.32 -16.83
N GLU A 30 7.63 -26.12 -17.35
CA GLU A 30 9.03 -25.89 -17.05
C GLU A 30 9.30 -24.45 -17.46
N GLN A 31 9.26 -23.54 -16.49
CA GLN A 31 10.10 -22.36 -16.58
C GLN A 31 11.49 -22.95 -16.79
N GLN A 32 12.03 -22.84 -18.00
CA GLN A 32 13.47 -22.85 -18.15
C GLN A 32 13.97 -21.91 -17.04
N PRO A 33 14.73 -22.39 -16.06
CA PRO A 33 15.27 -21.51 -15.07
C PRO A 33 16.19 -20.57 -15.83
N GLY A 34 15.70 -19.37 -16.13
CA GLY A 34 16.57 -18.21 -16.17
C GLY A 34 17.41 -18.28 -14.91
N LEU A 35 18.69 -17.98 -15.02
CA LEU A 35 19.75 -18.23 -14.05
C LEU A 35 19.56 -17.61 -12.63
N GLY A 36 18.34 -17.22 -12.22
CA GLY A 36 17.99 -16.67 -10.91
C GLY A 36 16.64 -17.09 -10.29
N ASP A 37 15.84 -17.98 -10.91
CA ASP A 37 14.41 -18.15 -10.55
C ASP A 37 14.01 -19.44 -9.80
N ALA A 38 14.95 -20.18 -9.19
CA ALA A 38 14.54 -21.28 -8.30
C ALA A 38 13.79 -20.71 -7.08
N PRO A 39 12.47 -20.97 -6.90
CA PRO A 39 11.75 -20.45 -5.75
C PRO A 39 12.35 -21.08 -4.50
N ILE A 40 13.00 -20.26 -3.68
CA ILE A 40 13.67 -20.75 -2.49
C ILE A 40 12.62 -21.39 -1.58
N ARG A 41 12.70 -22.72 -1.37
CA ARG A 41 11.73 -23.48 -0.58
C ARG A 41 11.54 -22.83 0.79
N GLN A 42 10.31 -22.41 1.08
CA GLN A 42 9.93 -21.87 2.38
C GLN A 42 9.79 -23.03 3.37
N THR A 43 10.84 -23.30 4.15
CA THR A 43 10.77 -24.25 5.27
C THR A 43 10.15 -23.57 6.50
N PRO A 44 9.55 -24.30 7.44
CA PRO A 44 9.07 -23.73 8.70
C PRO A 44 10.16 -22.96 9.46
N ALA A 45 11.39 -23.48 9.46
CA ALA A 45 12.55 -22.80 10.04
C ALA A 45 12.86 -21.46 9.34
N ARG A 46 12.74 -21.40 8.01
CA ARG A 46 12.91 -20.16 7.24
C ARG A 46 11.81 -19.15 7.51
N LEU A 47 10.55 -19.58 7.61
CA LEU A 47 9.42 -18.71 7.98
C LEU A 47 9.62 -18.14 9.39
N ARG A 48 10.06 -18.97 10.34
CA ARG A 48 10.39 -18.54 11.70
C ARG A 48 11.55 -17.52 11.72
N ALA A 49 12.62 -17.78 10.98
CA ALA A 49 13.75 -16.86 10.86
C ALA A 49 13.34 -15.53 10.21
N GLN A 50 12.49 -15.55 9.18
CA GLN A 50 11.93 -14.34 8.57
C GLN A 50 11.06 -13.55 9.56
N GLY A 51 10.23 -14.24 10.36
CA GLY A 51 9.42 -13.63 11.41
C GLY A 51 10.28 -12.95 12.49
N LEU A 52 11.31 -13.63 12.98
CA LEU A 52 12.27 -13.05 13.93
C LEU A 52 13.02 -11.85 13.33
N ALA A 53 13.44 -11.93 12.07
CA ALA A 53 14.09 -10.82 11.39
C ALA A 53 13.14 -9.61 11.22
N ALA A 54 11.84 -9.85 10.98
CA ALA A 54 10.84 -8.80 10.92
C ALA A 54 10.62 -8.14 12.30
N GLN A 55 10.51 -8.94 13.36
CA GLN A 55 10.39 -8.44 14.73
C GLN A 55 11.60 -7.61 15.15
N TRP A 56 12.82 -8.10 14.86
CA TRP A 56 14.05 -7.36 15.14
C TRP A 56 14.10 -6.03 14.37
N ARG A 57 13.74 -6.03 13.08
CA ARG A 57 13.68 -4.79 12.27
C ARG A 57 12.69 -3.78 12.85
N ALA A 58 11.49 -4.23 13.22
CA ALA A 58 10.47 -3.39 13.85
C ALA A 58 10.95 -2.81 15.19
N ALA A 59 11.58 -3.64 16.05
CA ALA A 59 12.11 -3.18 17.33
C ALA A 59 13.28 -2.20 17.17
N ASN A 60 14.21 -2.48 16.25
CA ASN A 60 15.32 -1.57 15.96
C ASN A 60 14.83 -0.23 15.41
N LEU A 61 13.80 -0.24 14.54
CA LEU A 61 13.20 0.99 14.04
C LEU A 61 12.47 1.77 15.13
N ALA A 62 11.75 1.07 16.02
CA ALA A 62 11.08 1.66 17.18
C ALA A 62 12.05 2.38 18.14
N LEU A 63 13.31 1.91 18.21
CA LEU A 63 14.38 2.52 19.00
C LEU A 63 15.00 3.73 18.28
N ARG A 64 15.35 3.57 17.00
CA ARG A 64 16.08 4.59 16.23
C ARG A 64 15.27 5.86 15.97
N LEU A 65 13.97 5.74 15.72
CA LEU A 65 13.14 6.89 15.40
C LEU A 65 13.10 7.93 16.56
N PRO A 66 12.87 7.54 17.82
CA PRO A 66 13.04 8.44 18.97
C PRO A 66 14.46 9.01 19.12
N GLU A 67 15.51 8.23 18.88
CA GLU A 67 16.90 8.72 18.91
C GLU A 67 17.13 9.80 17.84
N TYR A 68 16.60 9.61 16.63
CA TYR A 68 16.67 10.61 15.57
C TYR A 68 15.89 11.87 15.93
N ARG A 69 14.70 11.74 16.55
CA ARG A 69 13.96 12.90 17.08
C ARG A 69 14.82 13.70 18.05
N GLN A 70 15.47 13.04 19.01
CA GLN A 70 16.37 13.71 19.96
C GLN A 70 17.55 14.42 19.27
N ARG A 71 18.17 13.78 18.28
CA ARG A 71 19.28 14.37 17.49
C ARG A 71 18.83 15.56 16.63
N LEU A 72 17.60 15.55 16.15
CA LEU A 72 17.01 16.63 15.36
C LEU A 72 16.54 17.81 16.22
N GLN A 73 16.25 17.58 17.51
CA GLN A 73 15.66 18.58 18.41
C GLN A 73 16.39 19.93 18.42
N PRO A 74 17.74 20.01 18.50
CA PRO A 74 18.43 21.30 18.54
C PRO A 74 18.24 22.11 17.26
N GLU A 75 18.22 21.45 16.09
CA GLU A 75 18.02 22.09 14.80
C GLU A 75 16.55 22.50 14.60
N LEU A 76 15.60 21.68 15.05
CA LEU A 76 14.18 22.01 15.01
C LEU A 76 13.86 23.24 15.89
N LEU A 77 14.44 23.33 17.08
CA LEU A 77 14.30 24.49 17.97
C LEU A 77 14.90 25.74 17.35
N ARG A 78 16.13 25.66 16.85
CA ARG A 78 16.80 26.78 16.18
C ARG A 78 15.98 27.31 14.99
N ARG A 79 15.42 26.41 14.18
CA ARG A 79 14.58 26.79 13.04
C ARG A 79 13.31 27.50 13.50
N ARG A 80 12.66 26.99 14.55
CA ARG A 80 11.47 27.61 15.14
C ARG A 80 11.76 29.00 15.71
N GLU A 81 12.88 29.18 16.40
CA GLU A 81 13.30 30.47 16.96
C GLU A 81 13.59 31.52 15.89
N ARG A 82 13.99 31.09 14.70
CA ARG A 82 14.32 31.95 13.56
C ARG A 82 13.21 32.08 12.52
N ASP A 83 12.04 31.49 12.80
CA ASP A 83 10.94 31.34 11.85
C ASP A 83 11.40 30.77 10.48
N GLU A 84 12.39 29.86 10.50
CA GLU A 84 12.90 29.21 9.30
C GLU A 84 11.94 28.07 8.87
N PRO A 85 11.35 28.15 7.66
CA PRO A 85 10.42 27.13 7.18
C PRO A 85 11.11 25.83 6.76
N GLY A 86 10.31 24.77 6.61
CA GLY A 86 10.72 23.48 6.08
C GLY A 86 11.46 22.55 7.05
N PRO A 87 11.74 21.30 6.62
CA PRO A 87 12.23 20.24 7.49
C PRO A 87 13.67 20.42 7.98
N ALA A 88 13.93 20.03 9.23
CA ALA A 88 15.28 19.81 9.73
C ALA A 88 15.86 18.54 9.08
N LEU A 89 17.09 18.60 8.56
CA LEU A 89 17.72 17.50 7.81
C LEU A 89 18.84 16.84 8.61
N LEU A 90 18.67 15.55 8.89
CA LEU A 90 19.69 14.66 9.44
C LEU A 90 20.12 13.65 8.36
N ILE A 91 21.41 13.40 8.23
CA ILE A 91 21.96 12.42 7.29
C ILE A 91 22.66 11.33 8.11
N GLU A 92 22.16 10.10 8.02
CA GLU A 92 22.72 8.95 8.73
C GLU A 92 23.83 8.29 7.90
N SER A 93 25.02 8.88 7.89
CA SER A 93 26.15 8.39 7.11
C SER A 93 27.48 8.57 7.84
N SER A 94 28.58 8.11 7.24
CA SER A 94 29.93 8.47 7.70
C SER A 94 30.14 9.97 7.53
N GLU A 95 30.91 10.57 8.43
CA GLU A 95 31.18 12.02 8.44
C GLU A 95 31.70 12.53 7.08
N SER A 96 32.46 11.72 6.37
CA SER A 96 32.97 12.02 5.02
C SER A 96 31.90 12.19 3.93
N LEU A 97 30.73 11.55 4.06
CA LEU A 97 29.66 11.59 3.06
C LEU A 97 28.58 12.62 3.38
N VAL A 98 28.52 13.11 4.62
CA VAL A 98 27.49 14.06 5.07
C VAL A 98 27.49 15.36 4.25
N PRO A 99 28.64 16.03 3.99
CA PRO A 99 28.65 17.27 3.22
C PRO A 99 28.09 17.08 1.80
N LEU A 100 28.55 16.03 1.11
CA LEU A 100 28.14 15.71 -0.26
C LEU A 100 26.64 15.44 -0.38
N VAL A 101 26.09 14.63 0.54
CA VAL A 101 24.65 14.32 0.54
C VAL A 101 23.84 15.58 0.89
N ARG A 102 24.33 16.41 1.83
CA ARG A 102 23.66 17.64 2.24
C ARG A 102 23.56 18.65 1.11
N GLU A 103 24.67 18.88 0.40
CA GLU A 103 24.74 19.80 -0.75
C GLU A 103 23.74 19.41 -1.84
N ARG A 104 23.53 18.10 -2.07
CA ARG A 104 22.60 17.61 -3.09
C ARG A 104 21.14 17.60 -2.63
N VAL A 105 20.88 17.20 -1.39
CA VAL A 105 19.52 17.01 -0.86
C VAL A 105 18.88 18.32 -0.43
N ARG A 106 19.63 19.22 0.23
CA ARG A 106 19.06 20.43 0.84
C ARG A 106 18.33 21.33 -0.17
N PRO A 107 18.91 21.69 -1.34
CA PRO A 107 18.22 22.59 -2.27
C PRO A 107 16.91 22.01 -2.81
N VAL A 108 16.90 20.71 -3.10
CA VAL A 108 15.70 20.01 -3.59
C VAL A 108 14.66 19.87 -2.47
N LEU A 109 15.10 19.63 -1.23
CA LEU A 109 14.23 19.58 -0.07
C LEU A 109 13.56 20.93 0.20
N ASP A 110 14.30 22.02 0.11
CA ASP A 110 13.78 23.37 0.32
C ASP A 110 12.73 23.70 -0.75
N GLU A 111 12.98 23.31 -2.01
CA GLU A 111 12.03 23.45 -3.09
C GLU A 111 10.76 22.61 -2.89
N VAL A 112 10.90 21.34 -2.51
CA VAL A 112 9.76 20.47 -2.17
C VAL A 112 8.96 21.06 -1.02
N SER A 113 9.63 21.59 0.00
CA SER A 113 9.01 22.18 1.18
C SER A 113 8.19 23.42 0.83
N ARG A 114 8.76 24.29 -0.02
CA ARG A 114 8.08 25.47 -0.55
C ARG A 114 6.83 25.09 -1.34
N GLN A 115 6.95 24.12 -2.25
CA GLN A 115 5.83 23.67 -3.08
C GLN A 115 4.72 22.96 -2.31
N LEU A 116 5.05 22.32 -1.18
CA LEU A 116 4.09 21.68 -0.29
C LEU A 116 3.49 22.65 0.73
N GLY A 117 3.95 23.91 0.78
CA GLY A 117 3.53 24.86 1.80
C GLY A 117 3.98 24.50 3.22
N LEU A 118 5.12 23.82 3.37
CA LEU A 118 5.70 23.46 4.68
C LEU A 118 6.32 24.70 5.35
N GLY A 119 5.48 25.61 5.82
CA GLY A 119 5.89 26.79 6.57
C GLY A 119 6.27 26.50 8.02
N VAL A 120 6.43 27.57 8.80
CA VAL A 120 6.50 27.48 10.27
C VAL A 120 5.12 27.07 10.77
N THR A 121 5.00 25.82 11.19
CA THR A 121 3.72 25.18 11.50
C THR A 121 3.72 24.62 12.92
N LYS A 122 2.53 24.23 13.41
CA LYS A 122 2.37 23.62 14.74
C LYS A 122 3.14 22.31 14.88
N VAL A 123 3.40 21.60 13.77
CA VAL A 123 4.16 20.35 13.75
C VAL A 123 5.38 20.52 12.85
N SER A 124 6.54 20.62 13.47
CA SER A 124 7.84 20.66 12.80
C SER A 124 8.20 19.27 12.24
N VAL A 125 8.80 19.24 11.05
CA VAL A 125 9.20 17.99 10.39
C VAL A 125 10.70 17.78 10.51
N GLY A 126 11.10 16.62 11.00
CA GLY A 126 12.45 16.10 10.92
C GLY A 126 12.56 15.10 9.77
N LEU A 127 13.49 15.33 8.84
CA LEU A 127 13.81 14.39 7.76
C LEU A 127 15.16 13.73 8.04
N VAL A 128 15.16 12.40 8.12
CA VAL A 128 16.36 11.57 8.23
C VAL A 128 16.58 10.89 6.90
N VAL A 129 17.73 11.16 6.28
CA VAL A 129 18.17 10.48 5.06
C VAL A 129 19.19 9.42 5.45
N ASP A 130 18.84 8.15 5.22
CA ASP A 130 19.78 7.03 5.39
C ASP A 130 20.28 6.57 4.01
N PRO A 131 21.47 7.01 3.57
CA PRO A 131 22.05 6.56 2.31
C PRO A 131 22.48 5.08 2.34
N ARG A 132 22.54 4.43 3.51
CA ARG A 132 23.03 3.06 3.67
C ARG A 132 21.87 2.07 3.64
N ARG A 133 21.47 1.66 2.44
CA ARG A 133 20.42 0.65 2.25
C ARG A 133 20.73 -0.68 2.96
N HIS A 134 22.01 -1.05 3.12
CA HIS A 134 22.43 -2.35 3.67
C HIS A 134 23.51 -2.15 4.74
N VAL A 135 23.11 -1.89 5.99
CA VAL A 135 24.04 -2.07 7.11
C VAL A 135 24.03 -3.55 7.47
N SER A 136 24.97 -4.31 6.89
CA SER A 136 25.34 -5.61 7.44
C SER A 136 26.14 -5.36 8.71
N ALA A 137 25.47 -5.19 9.84
CA ALA A 137 26.15 -5.25 11.14
C ALA A 137 26.47 -6.72 11.41
N LYS A 138 27.50 -7.24 10.72
CA LYS A 138 27.95 -8.64 10.74
C LYS A 138 26.80 -9.61 10.40
N ALA A 139 26.78 -10.16 9.19
CA ALA A 139 25.77 -11.14 8.75
C ALA A 139 25.58 -12.35 9.70
N ALA A 140 26.53 -12.60 10.61
CA ALA A 140 26.46 -13.61 11.66
C ALA A 140 25.77 -13.17 12.97
N ALA A 141 25.55 -11.87 13.21
CA ALA A 141 25.07 -11.33 14.49
C ALA A 141 23.74 -10.56 14.40
N THR A 142 23.46 -9.87 13.29
CA THR A 142 22.18 -9.17 13.12
C THR A 142 21.59 -9.34 11.71
N PRO A 143 20.25 -9.41 11.58
CA PRO A 143 19.59 -9.41 10.27
C PRO A 143 19.95 -8.17 9.46
N SER A 144 20.01 -8.30 8.14
CA SER A 144 20.18 -7.13 7.28
C SER A 144 19.04 -6.13 7.49
N GLN A 145 19.42 -4.87 7.65
CA GLN A 145 18.50 -3.74 7.65
C GLN A 145 18.09 -3.46 6.20
N ASP A 146 17.09 -4.17 5.68
CA ASP A 146 16.48 -3.82 4.39
C ASP A 146 15.39 -2.77 4.62
N PHE A 147 15.81 -1.52 4.86
CA PHE A 147 14.90 -0.38 4.80
C PHE A 147 14.67 -0.05 3.33
N ALA A 148 13.78 -0.78 2.68
CA ALA A 148 13.41 -0.47 1.30
C ALA A 148 12.22 0.51 1.23
N SER A 149 11.85 1.14 2.35
CA SER A 149 10.74 2.08 2.41
C SER A 149 10.82 3.06 3.58
N PRO A 150 10.09 4.17 3.51
CA PRO A 150 10.06 5.16 4.57
C PRO A 150 9.46 4.65 5.86
N ALA A 151 9.97 5.17 6.97
CA ALA A 151 9.41 5.00 8.29
C ALA A 151 9.08 6.35 8.92
N TYR A 152 8.08 6.36 9.80
CA TYR A 152 7.57 7.61 10.37
C TYR A 152 7.41 7.50 11.88
N LEU A 153 7.71 8.59 12.59
CA LEU A 153 7.39 8.77 14.00
C LEU A 153 6.46 9.98 14.12
N PHE A 154 5.24 9.75 14.61
CA PHE A 154 4.21 10.78 14.67
C PHE A 154 4.26 11.55 15.99
N PRO A 155 3.69 12.77 16.03
CA PRO A 155 3.43 13.45 17.28
C PRO A 155 2.61 12.59 18.24
N ASP A 156 3.01 12.54 19.50
CA ASP A 156 2.38 11.75 20.56
C ASP A 156 2.24 12.57 21.85
N SER A 157 1.90 11.92 22.97
CA SER A 157 1.74 12.59 24.26
C SER A 157 3.05 13.17 24.81
N SER A 158 4.21 12.62 24.41
CA SER A 158 5.53 13.07 24.85
C SER A 158 6.07 14.23 24.01
N ASP A 159 5.75 14.25 22.72
CA ASP A 159 6.07 15.35 21.80
C ASP A 159 4.95 15.54 20.80
N ARG A 160 4.15 16.60 21.00
CA ARG A 160 3.01 16.95 20.15
C ARG A 160 3.39 17.79 18.92
N THR A 161 4.66 18.15 18.78
CA THR A 161 5.11 19.15 17.80
C THR A 161 6.09 18.61 16.77
N THR A 162 6.49 17.33 16.84
CA THR A 162 7.51 16.80 15.92
C THR A 162 7.04 15.53 15.22
N CYS A 163 7.06 15.57 13.88
CA CYS A 163 6.95 14.39 13.03
C CYS A 163 8.31 14.08 12.41
N VAL A 164 8.77 12.82 12.51
CA VAL A 164 10.04 12.39 11.91
C VAL A 164 9.75 11.44 10.75
N ALA A 165 10.34 11.71 9.59
CA ALA A 165 10.36 10.82 8.43
C ALA A 165 11.79 10.30 8.23
N LEU A 166 11.96 8.98 8.27
CA LEU A 166 13.19 8.30 7.88
C LEU A 166 13.02 7.77 6.46
N ILE A 167 13.86 8.23 5.54
CA ILE A 167 13.81 7.82 4.13
C ILE A 167 15.13 7.13 3.75
N PRO A 168 15.07 5.87 3.31
CA PRO A 168 16.25 5.17 2.83
C PRO A 168 16.61 5.60 1.41
N ALA A 169 17.89 5.48 1.04
CA ALA A 169 18.32 5.68 -0.34
C ALA A 169 17.60 4.73 -1.31
N TRP A 170 17.26 5.27 -2.48
CA TRP A 170 16.47 4.59 -3.50
C TRP A 170 17.14 3.31 -4.01
N GLN A 171 16.32 2.28 -4.23
CA GLN A 171 16.74 0.90 -4.52
C GLN A 171 17.65 0.73 -5.76
N TRP A 172 17.67 1.69 -6.70
CA TRP A 172 18.48 1.64 -7.94
C TRP A 172 19.73 2.53 -7.89
N THR A 173 19.82 3.43 -6.91
CA THR A 173 20.98 4.33 -6.75
C THR A 173 21.69 3.97 -5.46
N ARG A 174 22.89 3.38 -5.54
CA ARG A 174 23.72 3.10 -4.34
C ARG A 174 23.98 4.35 -3.50
N THR A 175 23.88 5.54 -4.10
CA THR A 175 23.99 6.84 -3.41
C THR A 175 23.04 7.88 -4.02
N PRO A 176 22.53 8.85 -3.23
CA PRO A 176 21.78 10.00 -3.74
C PRO A 176 22.55 10.86 -4.77
N ALA A 177 23.88 10.74 -4.79
CA ALA A 177 24.76 11.50 -5.68
C ALA A 177 24.51 11.23 -7.17
N GLY A 178 24.03 10.04 -7.54
CA GLY A 178 23.74 9.67 -8.94
C GLY A 178 22.30 9.96 -9.40
N MET A 179 21.46 10.57 -8.55
CA MET A 179 20.05 10.74 -8.84
C MET A 179 19.78 12.03 -9.64
N ALA A 180 18.97 11.90 -10.70
CA ALA A 180 18.48 13.04 -11.46
C ALA A 180 17.60 13.95 -10.57
N PRO A 181 17.62 15.29 -10.75
CA PRO A 181 16.87 16.21 -9.89
C PRO A 181 15.38 15.89 -9.76
N ALA A 182 14.70 15.55 -10.87
CA ALA A 182 13.28 15.19 -10.86
C ALA A 182 12.98 13.92 -10.03
N THR A 183 13.87 12.92 -10.11
CA THR A 183 13.75 11.69 -9.30
C THR A 183 13.99 11.98 -7.82
N MET A 184 14.93 12.88 -7.52
CA MET A 184 15.21 13.33 -6.15
C MET A 184 14.01 14.06 -5.56
N GLU A 185 13.41 14.97 -6.34
CA GLU A 185 12.21 15.70 -5.93
C GLU A 185 11.07 14.73 -5.60
N TYR A 186 10.81 13.76 -6.48
CA TYR A 186 9.80 12.73 -6.25
C TYR A 186 10.10 11.89 -5.01
N TRP A 187 11.34 11.43 -4.84
CA TRP A 187 11.76 10.63 -3.69
C TRP A 187 11.63 11.39 -2.36
N LEU A 188 12.07 12.65 -2.30
CA LEU A 188 11.94 13.47 -1.09
C LEU A 188 10.48 13.73 -0.75
N ARG A 189 9.66 14.07 -1.75
CA ARG A 189 8.24 14.36 -1.55
C ARG A 189 7.47 13.13 -1.06
N THR A 190 7.62 12.00 -1.74
CA THR A 190 6.99 10.73 -1.33
C THR A 190 7.56 10.23 0.00
N GLY A 191 8.82 10.54 0.27
CA GLY A 191 9.51 10.25 1.52
C GLY A 191 8.90 10.99 2.72
N LEU A 192 8.56 12.27 2.58
CA LEU A 192 7.91 13.06 3.64
C LEU A 192 6.56 12.47 4.05
N GLY A 193 5.82 11.91 3.09
CA GLY A 193 4.60 11.13 3.31
C GLY A 193 3.62 11.77 4.31
N PRO A 194 3.15 11.03 5.33
CA PRO A 194 2.18 11.57 6.28
C PRO A 194 2.71 12.75 7.10
N CYS A 195 4.03 12.89 7.30
CA CYS A 195 4.58 14.05 8.02
C CYS A 195 4.32 15.38 7.29
N ALA A 196 4.18 15.37 5.97
CA ALA A 196 3.78 16.57 5.23
C ALA A 196 2.33 16.97 5.56
N PHE A 197 1.41 16.02 5.70
CA PHE A 197 0.03 16.29 6.13
C PHE A 197 0.00 16.85 7.56
N TYR A 198 0.78 16.27 8.47
CA TYR A 198 0.90 16.78 9.86
C TYR A 198 1.46 18.20 9.91
N ALA A 199 2.44 18.52 9.08
CA ALA A 199 3.00 19.86 9.01
C ALA A 199 1.95 20.88 8.56
N VAL A 200 1.26 20.61 7.44
CA VAL A 200 0.31 21.57 6.86
C VAL A 200 -0.97 21.69 7.72
N TYR A 201 -1.52 20.56 8.17
CA TYR A 201 -2.85 20.52 8.79
C TYR A 201 -2.83 20.31 10.31
N GLY A 202 -1.66 20.14 10.91
CA GLY A 202 -1.51 19.81 12.33
C GLY A 202 -1.88 18.37 12.65
N ALA A 203 -2.10 18.08 13.94
CA ALA A 203 -2.51 16.75 14.38
C ALA A 203 -3.97 16.46 13.96
N PRO A 204 -4.27 15.28 13.36
CA PRO A 204 -5.62 14.91 13.01
C PRO A 204 -6.49 14.71 14.25
N GLY A 205 -7.80 14.90 14.08
CA GLY A 205 -8.81 14.53 15.07
C GLY A 205 -8.70 13.05 15.45
N ARG A 206 -9.18 12.69 16.65
CA ARG A 206 -8.98 11.33 17.21
C ARG A 206 -9.41 10.22 16.25
N GLY A 207 -10.62 10.31 15.68
CA GLY A 207 -11.15 9.30 14.76
C GLY A 207 -10.35 9.19 13.46
N VAL A 208 -9.96 10.33 12.87
CA VAL A 208 -9.11 10.35 11.65
C VAL A 208 -7.74 9.73 11.92
N ARG A 209 -7.13 10.06 13.07
CA ARG A 209 -5.84 9.51 13.49
C ARG A 209 -5.88 7.99 13.68
N GLU A 210 -6.91 7.49 14.36
CA GLU A 210 -7.10 6.06 14.61
C GLU A 210 -7.34 5.28 13.30
N TRP A 211 -8.17 5.83 12.43
CA TRP A 211 -8.42 5.30 11.09
C TRP A 211 -7.14 5.22 10.27
N LEU A 212 -6.37 6.31 10.17
CA LEU A 212 -5.10 6.32 9.45
C LEU A 212 -4.09 5.34 10.03
N ALA A 213 -3.99 5.23 11.36
CA ALA A 213 -3.10 4.28 12.01
C ALA A 213 -3.46 2.82 11.67
N ARG A 214 -4.75 2.44 11.71
CA ARG A 214 -5.23 1.09 11.33
C ARG A 214 -5.06 0.78 9.84
N ARG A 215 -4.98 1.84 9.04
CA ARG A 215 -4.67 1.78 7.61
C ARG A 215 -3.18 1.79 7.30
N GLY A 216 -2.31 1.93 8.31
CA GLY A 216 -0.89 2.12 8.10
C GLY A 216 -0.58 3.35 7.25
N TYR A 217 -1.42 4.39 7.36
CA TYR A 217 -1.37 5.64 6.60
C TYR A 217 -1.32 5.45 5.07
N ASP A 218 -1.84 4.33 4.56
CA ASP A 218 -1.82 4.03 3.13
C ASP A 218 -2.55 5.06 2.27
N LEU A 219 -3.45 5.88 2.86
CA LEU A 219 -4.18 6.97 2.18
C LEU A 219 -3.45 8.32 2.16
N ALA A 220 -2.38 8.46 2.95
CA ALA A 220 -1.66 9.72 3.20
C ALA A 220 -0.17 9.62 2.87
N ARG A 221 0.22 8.72 1.96
CA ARG A 221 1.64 8.44 1.67
C ARG A 221 2.27 9.42 0.69
N VAL A 222 1.48 10.01 -0.20
CA VAL A 222 2.00 10.86 -1.26
C VAL A 222 1.34 12.24 -1.17
N PRO A 223 2.04 13.25 -0.64
CA PRO A 223 1.52 14.61 -0.50
C PRO A 223 1.62 15.35 -1.85
N LEU A 224 0.68 15.10 -2.77
CA LEU A 224 0.63 15.71 -4.10
C LEU A 224 -0.71 16.43 -4.34
N TRP A 225 -1.01 17.44 -3.54
CA TRP A 225 -2.29 18.14 -3.60
C TRP A 225 -2.32 19.40 -4.50
N ASP A 226 -1.17 20.08 -4.70
CA ASP A 226 -1.10 21.33 -5.49
C ASP A 226 -0.51 21.15 -6.92
N ARG A 227 -0.33 19.91 -7.40
CA ARG A 227 0.18 19.65 -8.76
C ARG A 227 -0.82 18.91 -9.62
N ASP A 228 -0.98 19.40 -10.86
CA ASP A 228 -1.63 18.66 -11.92
C ASP A 228 -0.82 17.41 -12.26
N ARG A 229 -1.48 16.25 -12.19
CA ARG A 229 -0.93 14.99 -12.66
C ARG A 229 -1.79 14.53 -13.84
N ALA A 230 -1.14 13.98 -14.86
CA ALA A 230 -1.85 13.25 -15.91
C ALA A 230 -2.81 12.24 -15.26
N GLU A 231 -4.10 12.40 -15.50
CA GLU A 231 -5.15 11.62 -14.83
C GLU A 231 -5.03 10.12 -15.10
N ARG A 232 -4.37 9.75 -16.20
CA ARG A 232 -4.08 8.37 -16.59
C ARG A 232 -2.62 8.02 -16.30
N PRO A 233 -2.34 7.18 -15.30
CA PRO A 233 -1.12 6.38 -15.34
C PRO A 233 -1.24 5.46 -16.57
N GLN A 234 -0.41 5.68 -17.59
CA GLN A 234 -0.32 4.78 -18.77
C GLN A 234 0.14 3.36 -18.37
N ASP A 235 0.69 3.22 -17.16
CA ASP A 235 1.15 1.96 -16.58
C ASP A 235 0.35 1.61 -15.31
N SER A 236 -0.93 1.28 -15.46
CA SER A 236 -1.60 0.53 -14.40
C SER A 236 -0.97 -0.86 -14.38
N PHE A 237 -0.23 -1.20 -13.32
CA PHE A 237 0.36 -2.53 -13.10
C PHE A 237 -0.68 -3.66 -13.10
N LEU A 238 -1.98 -3.34 -13.13
CA LEU A 238 -3.09 -4.27 -13.27
C LEU A 238 -3.48 -4.57 -14.72
N MET A 239 -2.89 -3.89 -15.69
CA MET A 239 -3.16 -4.05 -17.10
C MET A 239 -1.86 -4.43 -17.82
N TYR A 240 -1.99 -5.14 -18.94
CA TYR A 240 -0.87 -5.31 -19.84
C TYR A 240 -0.47 -3.95 -20.44
N GLN A 241 0.77 -3.84 -20.94
CA GLN A 241 1.28 -2.60 -21.57
C GLN A 241 0.40 -2.08 -22.71
N ASP A 242 -0.43 -2.94 -23.31
CA ASP A 242 -1.42 -2.56 -24.32
C ASP A 242 -2.60 -1.75 -23.76
N GLY A 243 -2.76 -1.66 -22.44
CA GLY A 243 -3.84 -0.91 -21.78
C GLY A 243 -5.25 -1.44 -22.04
N THR A 244 -5.39 -2.61 -22.67
CA THR A 244 -6.69 -3.20 -23.06
C THR A 244 -7.03 -4.46 -22.28
N ARG A 245 -6.01 -5.21 -21.83
CA ARG A 245 -6.21 -6.48 -21.15
C ARG A 245 -5.85 -6.40 -19.66
N TRP A 246 -6.71 -7.00 -18.84
CA TRP A 246 -6.49 -7.12 -17.40
C TRP A 246 -5.50 -8.23 -17.08
N TRP A 247 -4.54 -7.92 -16.21
CA TRP A 247 -3.69 -8.91 -15.58
C TRP A 247 -4.40 -9.50 -14.34
N TRP A 248 -5.24 -10.50 -14.57
CA TRP A 248 -6.10 -11.09 -13.54
C TRP A 248 -5.35 -11.62 -12.31
N ARG A 249 -4.13 -12.14 -12.48
CA ARG A 249 -3.29 -12.56 -11.35
C ARG A 249 -2.94 -11.40 -10.42
N GLY A 250 -2.79 -10.19 -10.95
CA GLY A 250 -2.63 -8.97 -10.14
C GLY A 250 -3.92 -8.56 -9.47
N VAL A 251 -5.03 -8.56 -10.22
CA VAL A 251 -6.37 -8.20 -9.70
C VAL A 251 -6.78 -9.08 -8.52
N TYR A 252 -6.58 -10.40 -8.61
CA TYR A 252 -6.95 -11.35 -7.55
C TYR A 252 -6.08 -11.28 -6.27
N GLN A 253 -5.03 -10.46 -6.26
CA GLN A 253 -4.26 -10.20 -5.04
C GLN A 253 -4.89 -9.12 -4.15
N PHE A 254 -5.88 -8.38 -4.67
CA PHE A 254 -6.55 -7.33 -3.93
C PHE A 254 -7.69 -7.87 -3.06
N PRO A 255 -8.01 -7.21 -1.93
CA PRO A 255 -9.21 -7.52 -1.15
C PRO A 255 -10.50 -7.42 -1.98
N VAL A 256 -11.52 -8.21 -1.62
CA VAL A 256 -12.82 -8.23 -2.33
C VAL A 256 -13.48 -6.84 -2.38
N THR A 257 -13.31 -6.00 -1.35
CA THR A 257 -13.80 -4.62 -1.34
C THR A 257 -13.11 -3.75 -2.38
N ALA A 258 -11.80 -3.91 -2.58
CA ALA A 258 -11.04 -3.20 -3.61
C ALA A 258 -11.48 -3.63 -5.02
N ILE A 259 -11.67 -4.94 -5.23
CA ILE A 259 -12.18 -5.50 -6.50
C ILE A 259 -13.61 -5.01 -6.77
N GLY A 260 -14.46 -4.98 -5.76
CA GLY A 260 -15.82 -4.45 -5.88
C GLY A 260 -15.84 -2.96 -6.24
N CYS A 261 -14.92 -2.17 -5.68
CA CYS A 261 -14.79 -0.76 -6.05
C CYS A 261 -14.29 -0.59 -7.49
N LEU A 262 -13.30 -1.38 -7.91
CA LEU A 262 -12.85 -1.47 -9.30
C LEU A 262 -14.00 -1.80 -10.28
N ALA A 263 -14.94 -2.63 -9.83
CA ALA A 263 -16.15 -2.97 -10.58
C ALA A 263 -17.22 -1.86 -10.57
N GLY A 264 -16.95 -0.69 -9.96
CA GLY A 264 -17.86 0.44 -9.88
C GLY A 264 -18.96 0.29 -8.81
N ARG A 265 -18.77 -0.55 -7.79
CA ARG A 265 -19.73 -0.70 -6.68
C ARG A 265 -19.41 0.32 -5.60
N THR A 266 -20.24 1.36 -5.47
CA THR A 266 -20.05 2.47 -4.51
C THR A 266 -19.98 2.00 -3.06
N THR A 267 -20.75 0.97 -2.68
CA THR A 267 -20.70 0.35 -1.34
C THR A 267 -19.35 -0.30 -1.06
N SER A 268 -18.76 -0.97 -2.05
CA SER A 268 -17.42 -1.55 -1.96
C SER A 268 -16.34 -0.47 -1.92
N CYS A 269 -16.51 0.63 -2.66
CA CYS A 269 -15.62 1.79 -2.58
C CYS A 269 -15.62 2.44 -1.19
N ARG A 270 -16.81 2.65 -0.61
CA ARG A 270 -16.95 3.13 0.77
C ARG A 270 -16.24 2.21 1.76
N ALA A 271 -16.50 0.90 1.68
CA ALA A 271 -15.85 -0.09 2.56
C ALA A 271 -14.32 -0.15 2.36
N ALA A 272 -13.84 0.00 1.13
CA ALA A 272 -12.42 0.02 0.80
C ALA A 272 -11.68 1.21 1.44
N VAL A 273 -12.30 2.40 1.46
CA VAL A 273 -11.74 3.61 2.09
C VAL A 273 -11.85 3.56 3.62
N LEU A 274 -13.02 3.15 4.13
CA LEU A 274 -13.31 3.18 5.56
C LEU A 274 -12.86 1.94 6.31
N ALA A 275 -12.13 1.02 5.66
CA ALA A 275 -11.55 -0.12 6.35
C ALA A 275 -10.69 0.36 7.53
N GLY A 276 -11.04 -0.08 8.75
CA GLY A 276 -10.41 0.35 9.99
C GLY A 276 -10.94 1.67 10.57
N ALA A 277 -12.04 2.22 10.07
CA ALA A 277 -12.68 3.43 10.62
C ALA A 277 -13.68 3.13 11.75
N ASP A 278 -13.93 1.86 12.05
CA ASP A 278 -14.74 1.40 13.18
C ASP A 278 -14.13 1.83 14.53
N GLU A 279 -15.00 2.13 15.52
CA GLU A 279 -14.58 2.63 16.82
C GLU A 279 -13.53 1.73 17.47
N TRP A 280 -12.46 2.36 17.95
CA TRP A 280 -11.35 1.66 18.55
C TRP A 280 -11.36 1.80 20.07
N THR A 281 -11.41 0.65 20.73
CA THR A 281 -11.40 0.52 22.19
C THR A 281 -10.05 0.06 22.74
N GLY A 282 -9.03 -0.07 21.90
CA GLY A 282 -7.68 -0.43 22.35
C GLY A 282 -6.91 0.77 22.90
N ASP A 283 -5.91 0.50 23.74
CA ASP A 283 -5.17 1.54 24.47
C ASP A 283 -3.89 2.04 23.77
N SER A 284 -3.47 1.44 22.65
CA SER A 284 -2.19 1.78 22.00
C SER A 284 -2.24 1.85 20.47
N LEU A 285 -2.17 3.07 19.92
CA LEU A 285 -1.92 3.28 18.50
C LEU A 285 -0.44 3.06 18.22
N PRO A 286 -0.07 2.53 17.04
CA PRO A 286 1.33 2.46 16.65
C PRO A 286 1.91 3.89 16.62
N ARG A 287 2.91 4.13 17.48
CA ARG A 287 3.63 5.41 17.58
C ARG A 287 4.48 5.69 16.35
N PHE A 288 4.84 4.61 15.64
CA PHE A 288 5.63 4.66 14.42
C PHE A 288 5.02 3.76 13.35
N LEU A 289 5.34 4.05 12.09
CA LEU A 289 4.92 3.28 10.93
C LEU A 289 6.14 2.77 10.18
N ASP A 290 6.18 1.46 9.90
CA ASP A 290 7.08 0.86 8.91
C ASP A 290 6.27 0.56 7.64
N SER A 291 6.69 1.12 6.50
CA SER A 291 6.04 0.85 5.23
C SER A 291 6.69 -0.39 4.60
N ASP A 292 6.19 -1.62 4.74
CA ASP A 292 6.86 -2.77 4.10
C ASP A 292 6.78 -2.70 2.54
N PRO A 293 7.90 -2.58 1.81
CA PRO A 293 7.95 -2.48 0.34
C PRO A 293 7.63 -3.79 -0.39
N ARG A 294 7.63 -4.94 0.29
CA ARG A 294 7.28 -6.23 -0.33
C ARG A 294 5.78 -6.50 -0.27
N ALA A 295 5.10 -5.86 0.69
CA ALA A 295 3.67 -5.99 0.92
C ALA A 295 2.86 -4.75 0.51
N TRP A 296 3.46 -3.58 0.30
CA TRP A 296 2.68 -2.34 0.10
C TRP A 296 1.65 -2.44 -1.03
N TRP A 297 2.02 -2.98 -2.20
CA TRP A 297 1.09 -3.11 -3.34
C TRP A 297 0.10 -4.26 -3.17
N ARG A 298 0.44 -5.30 -2.40
CA ARG A 298 -0.45 -6.46 -2.11
C ARG A 298 -1.40 -6.20 -0.94
N GLY A 299 -1.08 -5.24 -0.09
CA GLY A 299 -1.89 -4.82 1.06
C GLY A 299 -2.82 -3.63 0.76
N GLN A 300 -2.76 -3.06 -0.44
CA GLN A 300 -3.62 -1.94 -0.82
C GLN A 300 -5.08 -2.36 -0.77
N ARG A 301 -5.84 -1.69 0.10
CA ARG A 301 -7.30 -1.86 0.19
C ARG A 301 -8.06 -1.02 -0.84
N LEU A 302 -7.35 -0.10 -1.49
CA LEU A 302 -7.82 0.76 -2.56
C LEU A 302 -6.68 0.98 -3.54
N LEU A 303 -6.97 0.93 -4.83
CA LEU A 303 -5.95 1.18 -5.85
C LEU A 303 -5.51 2.63 -5.83
N PHE A 304 -4.20 2.85 -5.90
CA PHE A 304 -3.60 4.17 -5.73
C PHE A 304 -4.00 4.83 -4.41
N SER A 305 -4.19 4.02 -3.35
CA SER A 305 -4.52 4.50 -2.01
C SER A 305 -3.54 5.60 -1.58
N ASP A 306 -2.26 5.45 -1.92
CA ASP A 306 -1.13 6.30 -1.51
C ASP A 306 -1.35 7.80 -1.73
N ARG A 307 -2.14 8.18 -2.75
CA ARG A 307 -2.47 9.57 -3.08
C ARG A 307 -3.88 10.00 -2.73
N TYR A 308 -4.72 9.11 -2.17
CA TYR A 308 -6.15 9.33 -1.98
C TYR A 308 -6.43 10.64 -1.25
N LEU A 309 -5.83 10.87 -0.08
CA LEU A 309 -6.08 12.11 0.66
C LEU A 309 -5.53 13.35 -0.03
N ALA A 310 -4.42 13.26 -0.77
CA ALA A 310 -3.92 14.39 -1.54
C ALA A 310 -4.90 14.79 -2.66
N ASP A 311 -5.53 13.82 -3.32
CA ASP A 311 -6.60 14.09 -4.28
C ASP A 311 -7.87 14.62 -3.61
N VAL A 312 -8.17 14.22 -2.37
CA VAL A 312 -9.24 14.85 -1.58
C VAL A 312 -8.91 16.32 -1.32
N VAL A 313 -7.70 16.66 -0.85
CA VAL A 313 -7.27 18.06 -0.67
C VAL A 313 -7.50 18.85 -1.95
N ARG A 314 -7.01 18.33 -3.08
CA ARG A 314 -7.10 18.98 -4.38
C ARG A 314 -8.54 19.26 -4.80
N GLU A 315 -9.45 18.31 -4.55
CA GLU A 315 -10.86 18.45 -4.91
C GLU A 315 -11.60 19.44 -3.99
N VAL A 316 -11.36 19.37 -2.68
CA VAL A 316 -12.17 20.10 -1.69
C VAL A 316 -11.56 21.43 -1.24
N GLY A 317 -10.28 21.63 -1.53
CA GLY A 317 -9.46 22.74 -1.05
C GLY A 317 -8.90 22.54 0.36
N HIS A 318 -7.80 23.24 0.66
CA HIS A 318 -7.08 23.19 1.94
C HIS A 318 -8.00 23.42 3.16
N ASP A 319 -8.84 24.47 3.14
CA ASP A 319 -9.69 24.82 4.28
C ASP A 319 -10.71 23.74 4.63
N ARG A 320 -11.33 23.13 3.62
CA ARG A 320 -12.34 22.10 3.85
C ARG A 320 -11.70 20.79 4.24
N PHE A 321 -10.54 20.48 3.66
CA PHE A 321 -9.75 19.33 4.10
C PHE A 321 -9.31 19.49 5.55
N LEU A 322 -8.86 20.67 5.98
CA LEU A 322 -8.49 20.93 7.37
C LEU A 322 -9.65 20.68 8.33
N ARG A 323 -10.88 21.07 7.96
CA ARG A 323 -12.08 20.77 8.76
C ARG A 323 -12.35 19.27 8.87
N PHE A 324 -12.17 18.51 7.80
CA PHE A 324 -12.22 17.04 7.84
C PHE A 324 -11.11 16.47 8.72
N TRP A 325 -9.86 16.90 8.50
CA TRP A 325 -8.67 16.40 9.17
C TRP A 325 -8.75 16.54 10.69
N SER A 326 -9.28 17.67 11.16
CA SER A 326 -9.46 18.00 12.57
C SER A 326 -10.82 17.60 13.15
N SER A 327 -11.69 16.95 12.36
CA SER A 327 -13.05 16.62 12.78
C SER A 327 -13.08 15.59 13.93
N THR A 328 -14.08 15.75 14.81
CA THR A 328 -14.44 14.80 15.86
C THR A 328 -15.56 13.85 15.44
N GLU A 329 -16.20 14.10 14.29
CA GLU A 329 -17.23 13.22 13.73
C GLU A 329 -16.64 11.89 13.24
N PRO A 330 -17.47 10.84 13.06
CA PRO A 330 -17.05 9.63 12.36
C PRO A 330 -16.43 9.96 11.01
N VAL A 331 -15.33 9.28 10.66
CA VAL A 331 -14.54 9.55 9.44
C VAL A 331 -15.41 9.59 8.18
N ASP A 332 -16.37 8.68 8.09
CA ASP A 332 -17.33 8.60 6.99
C ASP A 332 -18.14 9.89 6.83
N THR A 333 -18.73 10.35 7.93
CA THR A 333 -19.51 11.59 7.99
C THR A 333 -18.63 12.81 7.69
N ALA A 334 -17.48 12.92 8.36
CA ALA A 334 -16.57 14.05 8.15
C ALA A 334 -16.07 14.14 6.70
N LEU A 335 -15.72 12.99 6.10
CA LEU A 335 -15.25 12.91 4.72
C LEU A 335 -16.38 13.18 3.73
N ALA A 336 -17.58 12.63 3.95
CA ALA A 336 -18.76 12.91 3.11
C ALA A 336 -19.14 14.40 3.16
N THR A 337 -19.08 15.03 4.34
CA THR A 337 -19.31 16.46 4.53
C THR A 337 -18.28 17.30 3.79
N ALA A 338 -16.99 16.93 3.83
CA ALA A 338 -15.96 17.60 3.06
C ALA A 338 -16.18 17.44 1.54
N LEU A 339 -16.47 16.22 1.08
CA LEU A 339 -16.68 15.91 -0.34
C LEU A 339 -18.00 16.46 -0.89
N LYS A 340 -18.97 16.81 -0.03
CA LYS A 340 -20.37 17.12 -0.41
C LYS A 340 -21.00 16.02 -1.26
N THR A 341 -20.59 14.77 -1.06
CA THR A 341 -21.04 13.58 -1.79
C THR A 341 -20.71 12.37 -0.90
N PRO A 342 -21.53 11.29 -0.91
CA PRO A 342 -21.19 10.07 -0.20
C PRO A 342 -19.80 9.55 -0.58
N VAL A 343 -19.01 9.11 0.41
CA VAL A 343 -17.62 8.66 0.20
C VAL A 343 -17.53 7.66 -0.94
N GLY A 344 -18.40 6.65 -0.94
CA GLY A 344 -18.41 5.60 -1.98
C GLY A 344 -18.63 6.11 -3.41
N GLU A 345 -19.48 7.12 -3.60
CA GLU A 345 -19.75 7.71 -4.92
C GLU A 345 -18.57 8.56 -5.40
N TRP A 346 -17.99 9.37 -4.50
CA TRP A 346 -16.80 10.14 -4.86
C TRP A 346 -15.61 9.24 -5.17
N THR A 347 -15.37 8.22 -4.36
CA THR A 347 -14.28 7.26 -4.56
C THR A 347 -14.43 6.47 -5.87
N GLU A 348 -15.65 6.08 -6.23
CA GLU A 348 -15.91 5.40 -7.51
C GLU A 348 -15.51 6.30 -8.69
N ARG A 349 -15.96 7.56 -8.69
CA ARG A 349 -15.61 8.54 -9.73
C ARG A 349 -14.12 8.82 -9.76
N TRP A 350 -13.50 8.97 -8.58
CA TRP A 350 -12.06 9.17 -8.44
C TRP A 350 -11.28 8.01 -9.04
N GLN A 351 -11.62 6.77 -8.67
CA GLN A 351 -10.91 5.58 -9.15
C GLN A 351 -11.08 5.37 -10.66
N ARG A 352 -12.26 5.69 -11.21
CA ARG A 352 -12.52 5.61 -12.66
C ARG A 352 -11.68 6.56 -13.51
N ARG A 353 -11.17 7.66 -12.94
CA ARG A 353 -10.22 8.54 -13.65
C ARG A 353 -8.85 7.86 -13.81
N LEU A 354 -8.50 6.96 -12.89
CA LEU A 354 -7.17 6.36 -12.79
C LEU A 354 -7.08 5.04 -13.54
N VAL A 355 -8.13 4.23 -13.48
CA VAL A 355 -8.19 2.90 -14.08
C VAL A 355 -9.55 2.66 -14.73
N PRO A 356 -9.60 1.97 -15.89
CA PRO A 356 -10.85 1.53 -16.48
C PRO A 356 -11.66 0.68 -15.49
N ARG A 357 -12.98 0.68 -15.66
CA ARG A 357 -13.87 -0.16 -14.85
C ARG A 357 -13.56 -1.63 -15.13
N LEU A 358 -13.42 -2.42 -14.07
CA LEU A 358 -13.26 -3.86 -14.19
C LEU A 358 -14.58 -4.45 -14.74
N PRO A 359 -14.56 -5.28 -15.80
CA PRO A 359 -15.76 -5.82 -16.44
C PRO A 359 -16.36 -6.97 -15.61
N LEU A 360 -16.67 -6.71 -14.33
CA LEU A 360 -17.45 -7.59 -13.49
C LEU A 360 -18.90 -7.13 -13.56
N GLY A 361 -19.67 -7.79 -14.43
CA GLY A 361 -21.11 -7.61 -14.50
C GLY A 361 -21.83 -8.13 -13.24
N PRO A 362 -23.11 -7.79 -13.05
CA PRO A 362 -23.94 -8.38 -12.00
C PRO A 362 -24.18 -9.89 -12.23
N ALA A 363 -23.99 -10.37 -13.47
CA ALA A 363 -24.09 -11.76 -13.85
C ALA A 363 -22.74 -12.29 -14.36
N ALA A 364 -22.48 -13.58 -14.14
CA ALA A 364 -21.43 -14.29 -14.85
C ALA A 364 -21.65 -14.12 -16.37
N PRO A 365 -20.59 -13.99 -17.18
CA PRO A 365 -20.76 -13.87 -18.62
C PRO A 365 -21.60 -15.06 -19.12
N LEU A 366 -22.58 -14.78 -19.98
CA LEU A 366 -23.52 -15.79 -20.50
C LEU A 366 -22.80 -17.03 -21.03
N SER A 367 -21.62 -16.84 -21.63
CA SER A 367 -20.76 -17.94 -22.07
C SER A 367 -20.33 -18.86 -20.93
N ALA A 368 -19.92 -18.33 -19.78
CA ALA A 368 -19.55 -19.13 -18.61
C ALA A 368 -20.76 -19.80 -17.96
N THR A 369 -21.91 -19.12 -17.92
CA THR A 369 -23.17 -19.70 -17.42
C THR A 369 -23.64 -20.83 -18.33
N LEU A 370 -23.62 -20.64 -19.64
CA LEU A 370 -23.95 -21.66 -20.63
C LEU A 370 -22.96 -22.83 -20.57
N LEU A 371 -21.67 -22.56 -20.41
CA LEU A 371 -20.67 -23.62 -20.24
C LEU A 371 -20.92 -24.42 -18.95
N GLY A 372 -21.22 -23.73 -17.84
CA GLY A 372 -21.59 -24.36 -16.58
C GLY A 372 -22.87 -25.20 -16.68
N LEU A 373 -23.89 -24.69 -17.38
CA LEU A 373 -25.14 -25.40 -17.63
C LEU A 373 -24.95 -26.57 -18.61
N LEU A 374 -24.08 -26.45 -19.61
CA LEU A 374 -23.75 -27.54 -20.52
C LEU A 374 -22.97 -28.64 -19.80
N LEU A 375 -22.02 -28.27 -18.94
CA LEU A 375 -21.28 -29.23 -18.11
C LEU A 375 -22.21 -29.91 -17.10
N GLY A 376 -23.08 -29.14 -16.43
CA GLY A 376 -24.08 -29.68 -15.50
C GLY A 376 -25.13 -30.55 -16.20
N GLY A 377 -25.64 -30.10 -17.34
CA GLY A 377 -26.61 -30.83 -18.16
C GLY A 377 -26.01 -32.10 -18.77
N GLY A 378 -24.77 -32.05 -19.22
CA GLY A 378 -24.01 -33.22 -19.66
C GLY A 378 -23.86 -34.25 -18.53
N ALA A 379 -23.53 -33.80 -17.31
CA ALA A 379 -23.47 -34.69 -16.15
C ALA A 379 -24.83 -35.34 -15.84
N VAL A 380 -25.92 -34.58 -15.87
CA VAL A 380 -27.28 -35.10 -15.65
C VAL A 380 -27.71 -36.07 -16.75
N MET A 381 -27.41 -35.78 -18.02
CA MET A 381 -27.76 -36.63 -19.16
C MET A 381 -27.01 -37.96 -19.12
N VAL A 382 -25.73 -37.94 -18.74
CA VAL A 382 -24.93 -39.16 -18.54
C VAL A 382 -25.50 -40.02 -17.40
N ILE A 383 -25.92 -39.40 -16.30
CA ILE A 383 -26.57 -40.10 -15.18
C ILE A 383 -27.92 -40.71 -15.62
N ALA A 384 -28.74 -39.94 -16.35
CA ALA A 384 -30.06 -40.38 -16.82
C ALA A 384 -29.97 -41.53 -17.85
N LEU A 385 -29.05 -41.44 -18.82
CA LEU A 385 -28.80 -42.51 -19.80
C LEU A 385 -28.21 -43.78 -19.16
N GLY A 386 -27.41 -43.61 -18.10
CA GLY A 386 -26.92 -44.73 -17.28
C GLY A 386 -28.03 -45.40 -16.46
N ALA A 387 -29.07 -44.65 -16.08
CA ALA A 387 -30.21 -45.16 -15.34
C ALA A 387 -31.25 -45.85 -16.25
N THR A 388 -31.56 -45.30 -17.43
CA THR A 388 -32.52 -45.89 -18.37
C THR A 388 -32.03 -47.20 -18.99
N ARG A 389 -30.72 -47.35 -19.20
CA ARG A 389 -30.12 -48.64 -19.60
C ARG A 389 -30.22 -49.75 -18.53
N ARG A 390 -30.60 -49.43 -17.29
CA ARG A 390 -30.84 -50.41 -16.21
C ARG A 390 -32.31 -50.84 -16.07
N GLN A 391 -33.24 -50.25 -16.82
CA GLN A 391 -34.67 -50.59 -16.75
C GLN A 391 -35.16 -51.47 -17.91
N VAL A 392 -34.30 -51.79 -18.90
CA VAL A 392 -34.61 -52.71 -20.01
C VAL A 392 -33.87 -54.05 -19.84
N GLY A 393 -33.70 -54.51 -18.61
CA GLY A 393 -33.03 -55.77 -18.27
C GLY A 393 -33.84 -56.58 -17.28
#